data_AF-A0A1I2XC68-F1
#
_entry.id   AF-A0A1I2XC68-F1
#
_cell.length_a   1.000
_cell.length_b   1.000
_cell.length_c   1.000
_cell.angle_alpha   90.00
_cell.angle_beta   90.00
_cell.angle_gamma   90.00
#
_symmetry.space_group_name_H-M   'P 1'
#
loop_
_entity.id
_entity.type
_entity.pdbx_description
1 polymer ?
#
loop_
_entity_poly.entity_id
_entity_poly.type
_entity_poly.pdbx_seq_one_letter_code
_entity_poly.pdbx_strand_id
1 'polypeptide(L)'
;MAEIKKKVLSVTLGLVFTWLVVSIYFYSQHLIVIKEYPLYTRAETEDALIILKNVVAYNYKTNYSFINHESPWYWKVAMKINNPRIQRIFISTCFFYSRPYIFDPEKRTVKLQGLIAFKNVDQNNSDSLFEDNPFKVNLYGDFDASLTDGSGASSSGNSNIMYFEVHGDEVLLNNNHVFKAVIKDSQTGQVIKELPFKPDWRYSIYNFWQSKPEKYGFKPGLAVDRFINLVERENYAAAANCLHYKRKDVFPWTNLDSELLASPHTLSKYYVGDYLDYKNVFAADILFFKPGRQALSQGDEFARQTIFLIDNYGQWKIIDAAPCVKTAKEQA
;
A
#
# COMPACT_ATOMS: atom_id res chain seq x y z
N MET A 1 -48.16 36.54 -4.91
CA MET A 1 -47.52 35.25 -5.31
C MET A 1 -46.05 35.43 -5.71
N ALA A 2 -45.69 36.46 -6.49
CA ALA A 2 -44.28 36.72 -6.87
C ALA A 2 -43.36 37.07 -5.69
N GLU A 3 -43.83 37.83 -4.70
CA GLU A 3 -43.02 38.20 -3.52
C GLU A 3 -42.71 37.01 -2.61
N ILE A 4 -43.69 36.12 -2.39
CA ILE A 4 -43.48 34.88 -1.63
C ILE A 4 -42.43 34.01 -2.34
N LYS A 5 -42.51 33.87 -3.67
CA LYS A 5 -41.51 33.15 -4.47
C LYS A 5 -40.12 33.78 -4.35
N LYS A 6 -40.01 35.12 -4.40
CA LYS A 6 -38.74 35.85 -4.19
C LYS A 6 -38.17 35.63 -2.78
N LYS A 7 -39.01 35.68 -1.76
CA LYS A 7 -38.60 35.45 -0.36
C LYS A 7 -38.12 34.02 -0.14
N VAL A 8 -38.85 33.02 -0.65
CA VAL A 8 -38.43 31.60 -0.59
C VAL A 8 -37.10 31.41 -1.32
N LEU A 9 -36.97 31.94 -2.54
CA LEU A 9 -35.71 31.85 -3.30
C LEU A 9 -34.54 32.49 -2.54
N SER A 10 -34.75 33.67 -1.94
CA SER A 10 -33.72 34.36 -1.17
C SER A 10 -33.28 33.56 0.06
N VAL A 11 -34.24 32.95 0.78
CA VAL A 11 -33.94 32.09 1.94
C VAL A 11 -33.20 30.84 1.50
N THR A 12 -33.65 30.17 0.44
CA THR A 12 -32.97 29.00 -0.13
C THR A 12 -31.55 29.34 -0.57
N LEU A 13 -31.35 30.47 -1.27
CA LEU A 13 -30.03 30.91 -1.71
C LEU A 13 -29.12 31.21 -0.52
N GLY A 14 -29.66 31.85 0.53
CA GLY A 14 -28.93 32.09 1.78
C GLY A 14 -28.46 30.78 2.43
N LEU A 15 -29.35 29.78 2.54
CA LEU A 15 -29.01 28.46 3.08
C LEU A 15 -27.95 27.74 2.25
N VAL A 16 -28.08 27.77 0.92
CA VAL A 16 -27.09 27.17 0.01
C VAL A 16 -25.74 27.87 0.12
N PHE A 17 -25.72 29.20 0.22
CA PHE A 17 -24.49 29.97 0.40
C PHE A 17 -23.80 29.63 1.73
N THR A 18 -24.55 29.59 2.83
CA THR A 18 -24.01 29.17 4.13
C THR A 18 -23.47 27.74 4.08
N TRP A 19 -24.20 26.82 3.46
CA TRP A 19 -23.75 25.44 3.28
C TRP A 19 -22.46 25.35 2.44
N LEU A 20 -22.32 26.18 1.41
CA LEU A 20 -21.13 26.25 0.57
C LEU A 20 -19.93 26.76 1.38
N VAL A 21 -20.09 27.82 2.17
CA VAL A 21 -19.02 28.35 3.05
C VAL A 21 -18.55 27.30 4.05
N VAL A 22 -19.49 26.60 4.70
CA VAL A 22 -19.17 25.50 5.63
C VAL A 22 -18.44 24.37 4.90
N SER A 23 -18.88 24.03 3.69
CA SER A 23 -18.25 22.97 2.88
C SER A 23 -16.83 23.33 2.43
N ILE A 24 -16.57 24.59 2.09
CA ILE A 24 -15.20 25.08 1.81
C ILE A 24 -14.31 24.91 3.04
N TYR A 25 -14.81 25.30 4.23
CA TYR A 25 -14.08 25.14 5.48
C TYR A 25 -13.72 23.67 5.75
N PHE A 26 -14.66 22.74 5.57
CA PHE A 26 -14.38 21.31 5.75
C PHE A 26 -13.47 20.77 4.65
N TYR A 27 -13.65 21.19 3.41
CA TYR A 27 -12.74 20.82 2.31
C TYR A 27 -11.29 21.17 2.64
N SER A 28 -11.02 22.36 3.20
CA SER A 28 -9.66 22.74 3.58
C SER A 28 -9.08 21.88 4.72
N GLN A 29 -9.92 21.27 5.58
CA GLN A 29 -9.47 20.32 6.61
C GLN A 29 -9.01 18.97 6.03
N HIS A 30 -9.40 18.64 4.79
CA HIS A 30 -8.96 17.42 4.10
C HIS A 30 -7.72 17.64 3.24
N LEU A 31 -7.21 18.87 3.14
CA LEU A 31 -5.99 19.18 2.40
C LEU A 31 -4.77 18.71 3.21
N ILE A 32 -4.22 17.57 2.83
CA ILE A 32 -3.02 17.00 3.46
C ILE A 32 -1.84 17.10 2.51
N VAL A 33 -0.66 17.36 3.09
CA VAL A 33 0.59 17.46 2.35
C VAL A 33 1.49 16.31 2.78
N ILE A 34 1.88 15.51 1.81
CA ILE A 34 2.81 14.41 1.99
C ILE A 34 4.10 14.79 1.27
N LYS A 35 5.21 14.78 2.01
CA LYS A 35 6.55 14.84 1.45
C LYS A 35 7.09 13.42 1.32
N GLU A 36 7.62 13.06 0.17
CA GLU A 36 8.19 11.74 -0.08
C GLU A 36 9.60 11.88 -0.64
N TYR A 37 10.51 11.04 -0.15
CA TYR A 37 11.83 10.86 -0.72
C TYR A 37 12.04 9.39 -1.08
N PRO A 38 12.16 9.05 -2.38
CA PRO A 38 12.43 7.68 -2.80
C PRO A 38 13.85 7.27 -2.43
N LEU A 39 14.01 6.12 -1.79
CA LEU A 39 15.31 5.52 -1.47
C LEU A 39 15.67 4.44 -2.49
N TYR A 40 14.78 3.48 -2.70
CA TYR A 40 14.96 2.31 -3.57
C TYR A 40 16.30 1.59 -3.39
N THR A 41 16.76 1.52 -2.14
CA THR A 41 18.03 0.89 -1.79
C THR A 41 17.78 -0.50 -1.24
N ARG A 42 18.72 -1.41 -1.50
CA ARG A 42 18.70 -2.78 -0.99
C ARG A 42 19.89 -3.06 -0.09
N ALA A 43 19.67 -3.89 0.92
CA ALA A 43 20.70 -4.57 1.69
C ALA A 43 20.43 -6.06 1.63
N GLU A 44 21.45 -6.83 1.27
CA GLU A 44 21.36 -8.27 1.17
C GLU A 44 22.18 -8.89 2.29
N THR A 45 21.57 -9.82 3.02
CA THR A 45 22.19 -10.65 4.04
C THR A 45 22.10 -12.12 3.64
N GLU A 46 22.67 -13.01 4.44
CA GLU A 46 22.52 -14.46 4.25
C GLU A 46 21.06 -14.89 4.36
N ASP A 47 20.32 -14.31 5.32
CA ASP A 47 18.95 -14.72 5.62
C ASP A 47 17.87 -13.98 4.83
N ALA A 48 18.16 -12.76 4.35
CA ALA A 48 17.13 -11.90 3.76
C ALA A 48 17.64 -10.89 2.74
N LEU A 49 16.69 -10.40 1.94
CA LEU A 49 16.79 -9.20 1.14
C LEU A 49 15.93 -8.10 1.76
N ILE A 50 16.55 -6.99 2.14
CA ILE A 50 15.86 -5.83 2.73
C ILE A 50 15.82 -4.73 1.67
N ILE A 51 14.62 -4.28 1.31
CA ILE A 51 14.42 -3.19 0.33
C ILE A 51 13.79 -2.00 1.04
N LEU A 52 14.54 -0.89 1.12
CA LEU A 52 14.05 0.40 1.59
C LEU A 52 13.41 1.13 0.41
N LYS A 53 12.13 1.47 0.54
CA LYS A 53 11.36 2.07 -0.57
C LYS A 53 11.43 3.58 -0.52
N ASN A 54 11.00 4.18 0.57
CA ASN A 54 10.92 5.62 0.69
C ASN A 54 10.97 6.08 2.14
N VAL A 55 11.21 7.38 2.31
CA VAL A 55 10.90 8.10 3.53
C VAL A 55 9.73 9.04 3.23
N VAL A 56 8.73 9.04 4.11
CA VAL A 56 7.53 9.85 3.97
C VAL A 56 7.39 10.72 5.21
N ALA A 57 7.13 12.00 5.02
CA ALA A 57 6.82 12.93 6.09
C ALA A 57 5.42 13.52 5.91
N TYR A 58 4.63 13.45 6.97
CA TYR A 58 3.26 13.94 7.02
C TYR A 58 3.20 15.25 7.80
N ASN A 59 2.38 16.18 7.31
CA ASN A 59 2.03 17.41 8.03
C ASN A 59 0.87 17.25 9.01
N TYR A 60 0.43 16.02 9.24
CA TYR A 60 -0.78 15.74 9.99
C TYR A 60 -0.65 14.46 10.82
N LYS A 61 -1.36 14.42 11.94
CA LYS A 61 -1.69 13.21 12.69
C LYS A 61 -3.14 12.83 12.41
N THR A 62 -3.43 11.54 12.29
CA THR A 62 -4.82 11.08 12.16
C THR A 62 -5.51 11.25 13.51
N ASN A 63 -6.68 11.88 13.51
CA ASN A 63 -7.47 12.08 14.71
C ASN A 63 -8.20 10.79 15.08
N TYR A 64 -7.52 9.89 15.80
CA TYR A 64 -8.08 8.61 16.25
C TYR A 64 -9.04 8.70 17.43
N SER A 65 -9.57 9.90 17.76
CA SER A 65 -10.58 10.04 18.81
C SER A 65 -11.81 9.14 18.59
N PHE A 66 -12.07 8.67 17.38
CA PHE A 66 -13.12 7.70 17.06
C PHE A 66 -12.78 6.22 17.38
N ILE A 67 -11.51 5.88 17.66
CA ILE A 67 -11.07 4.53 18.03
C ILE A 67 -11.06 4.35 19.55
N ASN A 68 -10.67 5.39 20.29
CA ASN A 68 -10.58 5.36 21.75
C ASN A 68 -11.88 5.80 22.46
N HIS A 69 -12.82 6.40 21.73
CA HIS A 69 -14.17 6.72 22.20
C HIS A 69 -15.20 5.94 21.37
N GLU A 70 -16.45 5.89 21.85
CA GLU A 70 -17.55 5.24 21.11
C GLU A 70 -17.50 5.56 19.62
N SER A 71 -17.71 4.53 18.79
CA SER A 71 -17.76 4.71 17.33
C SER A 71 -18.68 5.87 16.98
N PRO A 72 -18.28 6.78 16.06
CA PRO A 72 -19.05 7.95 15.72
C PRO A 72 -20.52 7.60 15.46
N TRP A 73 -21.45 8.44 15.90
CA TRP A 73 -22.89 8.17 15.83
C TRP A 73 -23.35 7.72 14.42
N TYR A 74 -22.72 8.27 13.37
CA TYR A 74 -23.05 7.95 11.99
C TYR A 74 -22.73 6.50 11.61
N TRP A 75 -21.79 5.82 12.27
CA TRP A 75 -21.56 4.39 12.07
C TRP A 75 -22.76 3.55 12.52
N LYS A 76 -23.36 3.88 13.67
CA LYS A 76 -24.58 3.21 14.18
C LYS A 76 -25.76 3.38 13.21
N VAL A 77 -25.82 4.51 12.49
CA VAL A 77 -26.82 4.76 11.44
C VAL A 77 -26.47 4.01 10.16
N ALA A 78 -25.21 4.08 9.72
CA ALA A 78 -24.75 3.46 8.49
C ALA A 78 -24.96 1.95 8.50
N MET A 79 -24.78 1.27 9.64
CA MET A 79 -25.03 -0.17 9.78
C MET A 79 -26.49 -0.58 9.53
N LYS A 80 -27.44 0.37 9.64
CA LYS A 80 -28.86 0.12 9.36
C LYS A 80 -29.23 0.35 7.89
N ILE A 81 -28.31 0.86 7.07
CA ILE A 81 -28.54 1.11 5.65
C ILE A 81 -28.23 -0.17 4.87
N ASN A 82 -29.27 -0.87 4.43
CA ASN A 82 -29.13 -2.13 3.68
C ASN A 82 -28.47 -1.97 2.31
N ASN A 83 -28.57 -0.78 1.69
CA ASN A 83 -27.97 -0.52 0.37
C ASN A 83 -26.51 -0.06 0.52
N PRO A 84 -25.51 -0.84 0.06
CA PRO A 84 -24.10 -0.52 0.25
C PRO A 84 -23.65 0.78 -0.43
N ARG A 85 -24.30 1.17 -1.54
CA ARG A 85 -23.97 2.41 -2.26
C ARG A 85 -24.40 3.63 -1.44
N ILE A 86 -25.64 3.60 -0.92
CA ILE A 86 -26.17 4.67 -0.07
C ILE A 86 -25.38 4.74 1.24
N GLN A 87 -25.07 3.58 1.84
CA GLN A 87 -24.25 3.50 3.04
C GLN A 87 -22.89 4.16 2.82
N ARG A 88 -22.20 3.87 1.71
CA ARG A 88 -20.90 4.47 1.36
C ARG A 88 -21.00 5.98 1.18
N ILE A 89 -22.02 6.47 0.46
CA ILE A 89 -22.25 7.91 0.25
C ILE A 89 -22.50 8.60 1.59
N PHE A 90 -23.32 8.00 2.45
CA PHE A 90 -23.62 8.53 3.78
C PHE A 90 -22.36 8.63 4.65
N ILE A 91 -21.59 7.54 4.77
CA ILE A 91 -20.32 7.52 5.53
C ILE A 91 -19.35 8.56 4.97
N SER A 92 -19.19 8.61 3.64
CA SER A 92 -18.31 9.58 2.97
C SER A 92 -18.73 11.01 3.27
N THR A 93 -20.03 11.32 3.21
CA THR A 93 -20.56 12.66 3.53
C THR A 93 -20.32 13.03 5.00
N CYS A 94 -20.58 12.11 5.94
CA CYS A 94 -20.29 12.33 7.36
C CYS A 94 -18.78 12.52 7.60
N PHE A 95 -17.93 11.76 6.91
CA PHE A 95 -16.48 11.91 6.98
C PHE A 95 -16.01 13.25 6.41
N PHE A 96 -16.65 13.76 5.33
CA PHE A 96 -16.37 15.07 4.77
C PHE A 96 -16.57 16.18 5.81
N TYR A 97 -17.68 16.15 6.52
CA TYR A 97 -18.00 17.11 7.60
C TYR A 97 -17.39 16.73 8.95
N SER A 98 -16.31 15.94 8.97
CA SER A 98 -15.54 15.63 10.17
C SER A 98 -14.17 16.31 10.15
N ARG A 99 -13.43 16.26 11.28
CA ARG A 99 -12.04 16.72 11.38
C ARG A 99 -11.11 15.51 11.58
N PRO A 100 -10.80 14.75 10.52
CA PRO A 100 -10.06 13.50 10.64
C PRO A 100 -8.56 13.71 10.85
N TYR A 101 -8.07 14.94 10.75
CA TYR A 101 -6.65 15.28 10.81
C TYR A 101 -6.37 16.40 11.82
N ILE A 102 -5.24 16.29 12.50
CA ILE A 102 -4.67 17.33 13.37
C ILE A 102 -3.38 17.79 12.69
N PHE A 103 -3.26 19.08 12.41
CA PHE A 103 -2.11 19.67 11.74
C PHE A 103 -1.18 20.32 12.74
N ASP A 104 0.12 20.05 12.61
CA ASP A 104 1.17 20.74 13.36
C ASP A 104 2.12 21.43 12.36
N PRO A 105 2.32 22.76 12.45
CA PRO A 105 3.16 23.48 11.49
C PRO A 105 4.64 23.11 11.62
N GLU A 106 5.11 22.84 12.83
CA GLU A 106 6.54 22.67 13.16
C GLU A 106 6.93 21.20 13.21
N LYS A 107 6.04 20.35 13.73
CA LYS A 107 6.28 18.93 13.93
C LYS A 107 5.74 18.09 12.79
N ARG A 108 6.44 17.00 12.48
CA ARG A 108 6.05 16.06 11.43
C ARG A 108 6.09 14.64 11.96
N THR A 109 5.18 13.81 11.47
CA THR A 109 5.33 12.36 11.57
C THR A 109 6.18 11.92 10.40
N VAL A 110 7.28 11.22 10.68
CA VAL A 110 8.17 10.67 9.66
C VAL A 110 8.04 9.16 9.65
N LYS A 111 8.07 8.57 8.45
CA LYS A 111 8.03 7.13 8.25
C LYS A 111 9.12 6.69 7.29
N LEU A 112 9.85 5.65 7.64
CA LEU A 112 10.66 4.89 6.70
C LEU A 112 9.91 3.61 6.37
N GLN A 113 9.66 3.36 5.07
CA GLN A 113 8.90 2.21 4.62
C GLN A 113 9.74 1.30 3.74
N GLY A 114 9.48 0.00 3.83
CA GLY A 114 10.18 -1.00 3.05
C GLY A 114 9.57 -2.39 3.16
N LEU A 115 10.30 -3.37 2.66
CA LEU A 115 10.00 -4.78 2.83
C LEU A 115 11.26 -5.58 3.15
N ILE A 116 11.06 -6.70 3.84
CA ILE A 116 12.06 -7.72 4.14
C ILE A 116 11.56 -9.00 3.48
N ALA A 117 12.39 -9.60 2.64
CA ALA A 117 12.12 -10.85 1.96
C ALA A 117 13.07 -11.92 2.49
N PHE A 118 12.53 -12.92 3.19
CA PHE A 118 13.31 -13.97 3.84
C PHE A 118 13.64 -15.09 2.86
N LYS A 119 14.91 -15.51 2.81
CA LYS A 119 15.43 -16.48 1.83
C LYS A 119 15.09 -17.93 2.20
N ASN A 120 15.14 -18.27 3.49
CA ASN A 120 15.08 -19.65 4.00
C ASN A 120 13.89 -19.92 4.94
N VAL A 121 12.74 -19.26 4.73
CA VAL A 121 11.55 -19.47 5.58
C VAL A 121 10.54 -20.35 4.86
N ASP A 122 10.05 -21.38 5.55
CA ASP A 122 8.93 -22.19 5.08
C ASP A 122 7.70 -21.29 4.93
N GLN A 123 7.18 -21.24 3.70
CA GLN A 123 6.04 -20.38 3.33
C GLN A 123 4.80 -20.69 4.18
N ASN A 124 4.68 -21.89 4.76
CA ASN A 124 3.52 -22.28 5.56
C ASN A 124 3.53 -21.74 7.01
N ASN A 125 4.60 -21.07 7.43
CA ASN A 125 4.75 -20.58 8.81
C ASN A 125 4.90 -19.05 8.85
N SER A 126 3.88 -18.32 8.37
CA SER A 126 3.94 -16.85 8.29
C SER A 126 3.91 -16.13 9.64
N ASP A 127 3.41 -16.78 10.69
CA ASP A 127 3.30 -16.19 12.02
C ASP A 127 4.67 -15.99 12.69
N SER A 128 5.65 -16.85 12.39
CA SER A 128 7.01 -16.72 12.91
C SER A 128 7.78 -15.55 12.32
N LEU A 129 7.39 -15.02 11.15
CA LEU A 129 8.11 -13.92 10.49
C LEU A 129 8.13 -12.62 11.31
N PHE A 130 7.12 -12.40 12.15
CA PHE A 130 7.04 -11.21 12.99
C PHE A 130 7.78 -11.36 14.31
N GLU A 131 7.67 -12.53 14.93
CA GLU A 131 8.30 -12.81 16.23
C GLU A 131 9.81 -13.00 16.09
N ASP A 132 10.26 -13.62 14.99
CA ASP A 132 11.67 -13.97 14.76
C ASP A 132 12.39 -13.02 13.81
N ASN A 133 11.86 -11.81 13.54
CA ASN A 133 12.52 -10.87 12.64
C ASN A 133 13.91 -10.47 13.19
N PRO A 134 15.02 -10.88 12.52
CA PRO A 134 16.37 -10.65 13.02
C PRO A 134 16.87 -9.24 12.68
N PHE A 135 16.03 -8.37 12.09
CA PHE A 135 16.44 -7.05 11.62
C PHE A 135 15.69 -5.92 12.33
N LYS A 136 16.45 -4.93 12.79
CA LYS A 136 15.92 -3.64 13.24
C LYS A 136 16.30 -2.57 12.23
N VAL A 137 15.30 -1.92 11.64
CA VAL A 137 15.47 -0.82 10.69
C VAL A 137 15.01 0.48 11.35
N ASN A 138 15.86 1.50 11.42
CA ASN A 138 15.49 2.80 11.97
C ASN A 138 15.95 3.94 11.07
N LEU A 139 15.30 5.09 11.24
CA LEU A 139 15.73 6.34 10.63
C LEU A 139 16.45 7.19 11.67
N TYR A 140 17.61 7.71 11.31
CA TYR A 140 18.42 8.61 12.12
C TYR A 140 18.51 9.98 11.45
N GLY A 141 18.58 11.03 12.28
CA GLY A 141 18.79 12.41 11.85
C GLY A 141 20.20 12.89 12.19
N ASP A 142 20.35 14.21 12.23
CA ASP A 142 21.58 14.83 12.71
C ASP A 142 21.90 14.38 14.14
N PHE A 143 23.20 14.28 14.47
CA PHE A 143 23.73 13.81 15.76
C PHE A 143 23.46 12.34 16.12
N ASP A 144 23.18 11.49 15.12
CA ASP A 144 22.91 10.06 15.30
C ASP A 144 21.77 9.76 16.30
N ALA A 145 20.84 10.71 16.46
CA ALA A 145 19.61 10.49 17.22
C ALA A 145 18.60 9.71 16.36
N SER A 146 18.02 8.64 16.93
CA SER A 146 16.94 7.90 16.27
C SER A 146 15.71 8.80 16.17
N LEU A 147 15.21 8.98 14.95
CA LEU A 147 13.97 9.71 14.65
C LEU A 147 12.74 8.81 14.65
N THR A 148 12.93 7.49 14.83
CA THR A 148 11.85 6.50 14.83
C THR A 148 11.92 5.67 16.09
N ASP A 149 10.77 5.51 16.74
CA ASP A 149 10.57 4.79 18.00
C ASP A 149 9.42 3.76 17.91
N GLY A 150 8.47 3.97 16.98
CA GLY A 150 7.39 3.04 16.67
C GLY A 150 7.67 2.21 15.41
N SER A 151 7.09 1.00 15.36
CA SER A 151 7.12 0.15 14.17
C SER A 151 5.75 -0.45 13.88
N GLY A 152 5.49 -0.73 12.62
CA GLY A 152 4.34 -1.48 12.16
C GLY A 152 4.79 -2.43 11.07
N ALA A 153 4.29 -3.66 11.11
CA ALA A 153 4.59 -4.66 10.10
C ALA A 153 3.29 -5.27 9.57
N SER A 154 3.37 -5.81 8.36
CA SER A 154 2.28 -6.55 7.72
C SER A 154 2.88 -7.62 6.83
N SER A 155 2.26 -8.78 6.80
CA SER A 155 2.56 -9.89 5.91
C SER A 155 1.23 -10.37 5.34
N SER A 156 1.28 -10.95 4.15
CA SER A 156 0.16 -11.74 3.64
C SER A 156 0.34 -13.19 4.05
N GLY A 157 -0.74 -13.89 4.41
CA GLY A 157 -0.67 -15.32 4.72
C GLY A 157 0.05 -16.09 3.62
N ASN A 158 0.92 -17.01 4.02
CA ASN A 158 1.79 -17.80 3.17
C ASN A 158 2.77 -17.02 2.28
N SER A 159 3.37 -15.97 2.86
CA SER A 159 4.41 -15.16 2.23
C SER A 159 5.68 -15.18 3.09
N ASN A 160 6.85 -15.26 2.45
CA ASN A 160 8.14 -14.96 3.07
C ASN A 160 8.51 -13.47 2.95
N ILE A 161 7.52 -12.59 2.76
CA ILE A 161 7.71 -11.14 2.63
C ILE A 161 6.99 -10.42 3.75
N MET A 162 7.76 -9.67 4.54
CA MET A 162 7.24 -8.75 5.54
C MET A 162 7.36 -7.30 5.05
N TYR A 163 6.25 -6.60 4.97
CA TYR A 163 6.21 -5.15 4.76
C TYR A 163 6.35 -4.45 6.10
N PHE A 164 7.18 -3.41 6.16
CA PHE A 164 7.37 -2.66 7.39
C PHE A 164 7.24 -1.16 7.17
N GLU A 165 6.83 -0.48 8.22
CA GLU A 165 7.03 0.94 8.43
C GLU A 165 7.63 1.15 9.83
N VAL A 166 8.65 1.98 9.92
CA VAL A 166 9.07 2.55 11.21
C VAL A 166 8.73 4.02 11.21
N HIS A 167 8.22 4.52 12.33
CA HIS A 167 7.72 5.88 12.43
C HIS A 167 8.24 6.56 13.69
N GLY A 168 8.33 7.88 13.61
CA GLY A 168 8.46 8.72 14.79
C GLY A 168 7.61 9.95 14.61
N ASP A 169 7.06 10.39 15.73
CA ASP A 169 6.24 11.57 15.82
C ASP A 169 7.06 12.77 16.28
N GLU A 170 6.55 13.96 15.99
CA GLU A 170 7.12 15.21 16.51
C GLU A 170 8.54 15.51 16.03
N VAL A 171 8.90 15.01 14.86
CA VAL A 171 10.20 15.22 14.24
C VAL A 171 10.28 16.61 13.61
N LEU A 172 11.33 17.36 13.98
CA LEU A 172 11.69 18.61 13.33
C LEU A 172 12.45 18.31 12.03
N LEU A 173 11.80 18.52 10.89
CA LEU A 173 12.41 18.32 9.58
C LEU A 173 12.96 19.63 9.03
N ASN A 174 14.29 19.75 8.98
CA ASN A 174 14.95 20.80 8.22
C ASN A 174 15.47 20.23 6.90
N ASN A 175 15.36 21.01 5.82
CA ASN A 175 15.75 20.56 4.47
C ASN A 175 17.27 20.37 4.30
N ASN A 176 18.10 20.88 5.21
CA ASN A 176 19.56 20.78 5.13
C ASN A 176 20.15 19.61 5.93
N HIS A 177 19.31 18.83 6.61
CA HIS A 177 19.77 17.73 7.48
C HIS A 177 20.19 16.50 6.65
N VAL A 178 21.19 15.78 7.16
CA VAL A 178 21.56 14.47 6.63
C VAL A 178 20.80 13.42 7.42
N PHE A 179 20.01 12.63 6.72
CA PHE A 179 19.32 11.50 7.31
C PHE A 179 20.10 10.22 7.02
N LYS A 180 19.90 9.21 7.86
CA LYS A 180 20.54 7.91 7.68
C LYS A 180 19.54 6.80 7.98
N ALA A 181 19.27 5.96 7.01
CA ALA A 181 18.58 4.71 7.28
C ALA A 181 19.61 3.69 7.77
N VAL A 182 19.35 3.05 8.90
CA VAL A 182 20.27 2.11 9.52
C VAL A 182 19.56 0.77 9.72
N ILE A 183 20.20 -0.28 9.22
CA ILE A 183 19.78 -1.66 9.38
C ILE A 183 20.75 -2.29 10.37
N LYS A 184 20.19 -2.86 11.44
CA LYS A 184 20.93 -3.56 12.50
C LYS A 184 20.42 -4.98 12.63
N ASP A 185 21.30 -5.85 13.07
CA ASP A 185 20.91 -7.13 13.65
C ASP A 185 20.17 -6.88 14.97
N SER A 186 18.99 -7.48 15.14
CA SER A 186 18.11 -7.21 16.28
C SER A 186 18.61 -7.81 17.59
N GLN A 187 19.42 -8.87 17.52
CA GLN A 187 19.92 -9.60 18.69
C GLN A 187 21.22 -9.00 19.21
N THR A 188 22.18 -8.73 18.32
CA THR A 188 23.52 -8.22 18.65
C THR A 188 23.59 -6.70 18.64
N GLY A 189 22.66 -6.03 17.95
CA GLY A 189 22.70 -4.58 17.71
C GLY A 189 23.77 -4.15 16.70
N GLN A 190 24.50 -5.09 16.09
CA GLN A 190 25.53 -4.79 15.11
C GLN A 190 24.93 -4.12 13.87
N VAL A 191 25.59 -3.07 13.38
CA VAL A 191 25.18 -2.37 12.17
C VAL A 191 25.51 -3.24 10.94
N ILE A 192 24.46 -3.62 10.20
CA ILE A 192 24.56 -4.36 8.94
C ILE A 192 24.79 -3.38 7.80
N LYS A 193 24.02 -2.29 7.76
CA LYS A 193 24.09 -1.29 6.70
C LYS A 193 23.67 0.08 7.19
N GLU A 194 24.44 1.09 6.79
CA GLU A 194 24.03 2.49 6.89
C GLU A 194 23.87 3.09 5.49
N LEU A 195 22.85 3.92 5.35
CA LEU A 195 22.50 4.58 4.10
C LEU A 195 22.24 6.06 4.39
N PRO A 196 23.28 6.90 4.34
CA PRO A 196 23.11 8.35 4.46
C PRO A 196 22.45 8.91 3.20
N PHE A 197 21.56 9.87 3.36
CA PHE A 197 20.91 10.58 2.27
C PHE A 197 20.52 12.00 2.69
N LYS A 198 20.45 12.89 1.70
CA LYS A 198 19.89 14.23 1.84
C LYS A 198 18.61 14.29 1.00
N PRO A 199 17.43 14.39 1.63
CA PRO A 199 16.17 14.26 0.91
C PRO A 199 15.90 15.50 0.05
N ASP A 200 15.76 15.27 -1.26
CA ASP A 200 15.09 16.20 -2.17
C ASP A 200 13.59 15.87 -2.17
N TRP A 201 12.85 16.52 -1.29
CA TRP A 201 11.46 16.16 -1.01
C TRP A 201 10.57 16.37 -2.23
N ARG A 202 9.85 15.32 -2.63
CA ARG A 202 8.73 15.40 -3.57
C ARG A 202 7.46 15.70 -2.81
N TYR A 203 6.73 16.71 -3.24
CA TYR A 203 5.51 17.17 -2.58
C TYR A 203 4.28 16.65 -3.31
N SER A 204 3.35 16.07 -2.57
CA SER A 204 2.04 15.70 -3.08
C SER A 204 0.96 16.25 -2.15
N ILE A 205 -0.04 16.89 -2.75
CA ILE A 205 -1.21 17.42 -2.04
C ILE A 205 -2.36 16.47 -2.34
N TYR A 206 -3.00 15.99 -1.28
CA TYR A 206 -4.18 15.15 -1.36
C TYR A 206 -5.36 15.88 -0.73
N ASN A 207 -6.55 15.54 -1.17
CA ASN A 207 -7.79 16.12 -0.68
C ASN A 207 -8.85 15.03 -0.53
N PHE A 208 -10.05 15.41 -0.13
CA PHE A 208 -11.14 14.47 0.07
C PHE A 208 -11.47 13.61 -1.17
N TRP A 209 -11.36 14.18 -2.37
CA TRP A 209 -11.67 13.52 -3.64
C TRP A 209 -10.48 12.77 -4.25
N GLN A 210 -9.27 13.18 -3.89
CA GLN A 210 -8.01 12.60 -4.33
C GLN A 210 -7.35 11.92 -3.14
N SER A 211 -7.70 10.66 -2.90
CA SER A 211 -7.16 9.88 -1.80
C SER A 211 -5.64 9.73 -1.93
N LYS A 212 -4.96 9.79 -0.77
CA LYS A 212 -3.55 9.44 -0.67
C LYS A 212 -3.32 7.96 -1.02
N PRO A 213 -2.09 7.57 -1.40
CA PRO A 213 -1.74 6.18 -1.64
C PRO A 213 -2.04 5.28 -0.44
N GLU A 214 -2.34 4.01 -0.73
CA GLU A 214 -2.56 2.98 0.28
C GLU A 214 -1.32 2.76 1.16
N LYS A 215 -1.57 2.30 2.39
CA LYS A 215 -0.51 1.86 3.30
C LYS A 215 0.18 0.65 2.67
N TYR A 216 1.43 0.84 2.24
CA TYR A 216 2.23 -0.10 1.43
C TYR A 216 1.84 -0.18 -0.06
N GLY A 217 1.64 0.96 -0.72
CA GLY A 217 1.45 1.06 -2.18
C GLY A 217 2.60 0.48 -3.03
N PHE A 218 3.71 0.08 -2.42
CA PHE A 218 4.84 -0.60 -3.04
C PHE A 218 4.77 -2.13 -2.96
N LYS A 219 3.62 -2.73 -2.62
CA LYS A 219 3.47 -4.19 -2.59
C LYS A 219 3.59 -4.78 -4.00
N PRO A 220 4.32 -5.89 -4.22
CA PRO A 220 4.42 -6.55 -5.52
C PRO A 220 3.05 -6.97 -6.06
N GLY A 221 2.15 -7.42 -5.16
CA GLY A 221 0.78 -7.80 -5.51
C GLY A 221 0.00 -6.72 -6.27
N LEU A 222 0.14 -5.44 -5.90
CA LEU A 222 -0.58 -4.34 -6.57
C LEU A 222 -0.17 -4.18 -8.04
N ALA A 223 1.11 -4.46 -8.36
CA ALA A 223 1.58 -4.43 -9.74
C ALA A 223 1.04 -5.61 -10.56
N VAL A 224 0.92 -6.77 -9.93
CA VAL A 224 0.32 -7.97 -10.53
C VAL A 224 -1.18 -7.77 -10.74
N ASP A 225 -1.93 -7.29 -9.74
CA ASP A 225 -3.35 -6.95 -9.86
C ASP A 225 -3.57 -5.97 -11.01
N ARG A 226 -2.77 -4.89 -11.09
CA ARG A 226 -2.87 -3.92 -12.19
C ARG A 226 -2.63 -4.58 -13.56
N PHE A 227 -1.66 -5.47 -13.66
CA PHE A 227 -1.36 -6.19 -14.90
C PHE A 227 -2.51 -7.12 -15.30
N ILE A 228 -3.01 -7.94 -14.37
CA ILE A 228 -4.15 -8.85 -14.58
C ILE A 228 -5.36 -8.06 -15.08
N ASN A 229 -5.72 -6.97 -14.42
CA ASN A 229 -6.84 -6.11 -14.83
C ASN A 229 -6.70 -5.54 -16.26
N LEU A 230 -5.46 -5.30 -16.73
CA LEU A 230 -5.23 -4.85 -18.10
C LEU A 230 -5.38 -6.00 -19.10
N VAL A 231 -4.92 -7.20 -18.74
CA VAL A 231 -5.03 -8.40 -19.58
C VAL A 231 -6.48 -8.90 -19.66
N GLU A 232 -7.21 -8.90 -18.55
CA GLU A 232 -8.65 -9.22 -18.49
C GLU A 232 -9.48 -8.33 -19.43
N ARG A 233 -9.07 -7.07 -19.60
CA ARG A 233 -9.69 -6.09 -20.50
C ARG A 233 -9.08 -6.10 -21.91
N GLU A 234 -8.27 -7.10 -22.23
CA GLU A 234 -7.57 -7.27 -23.50
C GLU A 234 -6.69 -6.07 -23.91
N ASN A 235 -6.27 -5.24 -22.94
CA ASN A 235 -5.43 -4.07 -23.17
C ASN A 235 -3.94 -4.45 -23.07
N TYR A 236 -3.51 -5.33 -23.97
CA TYR A 236 -2.14 -5.86 -24.00
C TYR A 236 -1.08 -4.77 -24.20
N ALA A 237 -1.39 -3.72 -24.97
CA ALA A 237 -0.48 -2.60 -25.18
C ALA A 237 -0.17 -1.85 -23.86
N ALA A 238 -1.19 -1.61 -23.03
CA ALA A 238 -0.98 -1.02 -21.72
C ALA A 238 -0.31 -2.01 -20.75
N ALA A 239 -0.69 -3.29 -20.80
CA ALA A 239 -0.10 -4.35 -19.97
C ALA A 239 1.41 -4.49 -20.24
N ALA A 240 1.85 -4.32 -21.49
CA ALA A 240 3.26 -4.34 -21.88
C ALA A 240 4.12 -3.28 -21.16
N ASN A 241 3.53 -2.20 -20.64
CA ASN A 241 4.24 -1.19 -19.85
C ASN A 241 4.56 -1.64 -18.42
N CYS A 242 3.87 -2.70 -17.93
CA CYS A 242 4.20 -3.37 -16.68
C CYS A 242 5.39 -4.33 -16.83
N LEU A 243 5.73 -4.73 -18.06
CA LEU A 243 6.83 -5.65 -18.32
C LEU A 243 8.19 -4.96 -18.17
N HIS A 244 9.18 -5.75 -17.75
CA HIS A 244 10.58 -5.37 -17.82
C HIS A 244 11.00 -5.19 -19.28
N TYR A 245 11.80 -4.17 -19.58
CA TYR A 245 12.13 -3.80 -20.96
C TYR A 245 12.75 -4.96 -21.77
N LYS A 246 13.63 -5.75 -21.15
CA LYS A 246 14.26 -6.94 -21.79
C LYS A 246 13.28 -8.09 -22.10
N ARG A 247 12.06 -8.05 -21.58
CA ARG A 247 11.07 -9.13 -21.72
C ARG A 247 9.92 -8.77 -22.65
N LYS A 248 9.76 -7.50 -23.04
CA LYS A 248 8.62 -7.04 -23.84
C LYS A 248 8.36 -7.87 -25.10
N ASP A 249 9.42 -8.25 -25.81
CA ASP A 249 9.33 -8.95 -27.10
C ASP A 249 9.26 -10.48 -26.97
N VAL A 250 9.63 -11.02 -25.80
CA VAL A 250 9.74 -12.46 -25.54
C VAL A 250 8.79 -12.94 -24.44
N PHE A 251 7.92 -12.05 -23.95
CA PHE A 251 7.00 -12.37 -22.87
C PHE A 251 5.98 -13.40 -23.34
N PRO A 252 5.72 -14.48 -22.55
CA PRO A 252 4.88 -15.58 -22.98
C PRO A 252 3.38 -15.22 -22.84
N TRP A 253 2.90 -14.29 -23.67
CA TRP A 253 1.50 -13.86 -23.67
C TRP A 253 0.51 -15.02 -23.82
N THR A 254 0.91 -16.07 -24.53
CA THR A 254 0.11 -17.30 -24.74
C THR A 254 -0.18 -18.06 -23.45
N ASN A 255 0.58 -17.83 -22.38
CA ASN A 255 0.33 -18.45 -21.08
C ASN A 255 -0.82 -17.77 -20.34
N LEU A 256 -1.24 -16.57 -20.76
CA LEU A 256 -2.30 -15.81 -20.11
C LEU A 256 -3.64 -16.08 -20.80
N ASP A 257 -4.60 -16.52 -20.00
CA ASP A 257 -5.98 -16.74 -20.42
C ASP A 257 -6.85 -15.64 -19.80
N SER A 258 -7.39 -14.76 -20.65
CA SER A 258 -8.21 -13.62 -20.21
C SER A 258 -9.52 -14.06 -19.54
N GLU A 259 -10.12 -15.17 -19.98
CA GLU A 259 -11.34 -15.72 -19.38
C GLU A 259 -11.06 -16.28 -17.98
N LEU A 260 -9.92 -16.99 -17.84
CA LEU A 260 -9.50 -17.49 -16.54
C LEU A 260 -9.15 -16.36 -15.58
N LEU A 261 -8.47 -15.32 -16.05
CA LEU A 261 -8.12 -14.14 -15.24
C LEU A 261 -9.36 -13.35 -14.77
N ALA A 262 -10.48 -13.43 -15.49
CA ALA A 262 -11.76 -12.87 -15.07
C ALA A 262 -12.45 -13.70 -13.96
N SER A 263 -11.98 -14.92 -13.68
CA SER A 263 -12.53 -15.78 -12.63
C SER A 263 -12.13 -15.28 -11.23
N PRO A 264 -12.91 -15.62 -10.18
CA PRO A 264 -12.55 -15.30 -8.80
C PRO A 264 -11.18 -15.87 -8.45
N HIS A 265 -10.28 -15.02 -7.97
CA HIS A 265 -8.92 -15.41 -7.62
C HIS A 265 -8.39 -14.67 -6.38
N THR A 266 -7.34 -15.22 -5.79
CA THR A 266 -6.54 -14.55 -4.76
C THR A 266 -5.06 -14.57 -5.16
N LEU A 267 -4.26 -13.68 -4.56
CA LEU A 267 -2.82 -13.60 -4.80
C LEU A 267 -2.03 -13.99 -3.55
N SER A 268 -1.18 -15.02 -3.66
CA SER A 268 -0.09 -15.30 -2.72
C SER A 268 1.22 -14.74 -3.26
N LYS A 269 2.04 -14.08 -2.44
CA LYS A 269 3.28 -13.42 -2.87
C LYS A 269 4.47 -13.96 -2.13
N TYR A 270 5.58 -14.20 -2.81
CA TYR A 270 6.80 -14.69 -2.18
C TYR A 270 8.06 -14.27 -2.95
N TYR A 271 9.19 -14.34 -2.27
CA TYR A 271 10.51 -14.13 -2.81
C TYR A 271 11.12 -15.46 -3.26
N VAL A 272 11.74 -15.45 -4.45
CA VAL A 272 12.26 -16.63 -5.14
C VAL A 272 13.78 -16.66 -5.16
N GLY A 273 14.45 -15.50 -5.18
CA GLY A 273 15.90 -15.42 -5.38
C GLY A 273 16.25 -15.20 -6.84
N ASP A 274 16.89 -16.16 -7.48
CA ASP A 274 17.35 -16.04 -8.87
C ASP A 274 16.42 -16.79 -9.84
N TYR A 275 16.08 -16.17 -10.97
CA TYR A 275 15.21 -16.77 -12.00
C TYR A 275 15.42 -16.11 -13.37
N LEU A 276 15.58 -16.90 -14.45
CA LEU A 276 15.82 -16.43 -15.82
C LEU A 276 16.91 -15.34 -15.93
N ASP A 277 18.06 -15.57 -15.28
CA ASP A 277 19.19 -14.64 -15.19
C ASP A 277 18.92 -13.31 -14.43
N TYR A 278 17.72 -13.15 -13.88
CA TYR A 278 17.41 -12.07 -12.96
C TYR A 278 17.73 -12.49 -11.53
N LYS A 279 18.29 -11.55 -10.78
CA LYS A 279 18.47 -11.66 -9.33
C LYS A 279 17.35 -10.96 -8.59
N ASN A 280 17.12 -11.38 -7.36
CA ASN A 280 16.13 -10.77 -6.46
C ASN A 280 14.70 -10.78 -7.03
N VAL A 281 14.31 -11.93 -7.57
CA VAL A 281 13.02 -12.18 -8.18
C VAL A 281 11.98 -12.49 -7.11
N PHE A 282 10.81 -11.90 -7.31
CA PHE A 282 9.59 -12.15 -6.56
C PHE A 282 8.61 -12.86 -7.47
N ALA A 283 7.68 -13.58 -6.87
CA ALA A 283 6.59 -14.25 -7.55
C ALA A 283 5.26 -13.93 -6.89
N ALA A 284 4.20 -13.97 -7.68
CA ALA A 284 2.83 -13.95 -7.23
C ALA A 284 2.08 -15.15 -7.84
N ASP A 285 1.60 -16.03 -7.00
CA ASP A 285 0.69 -17.10 -7.38
C ASP A 285 -0.74 -16.55 -7.42
N ILE A 286 -1.34 -16.62 -8.60
CA ILE A 286 -2.77 -16.42 -8.85
C ILE A 286 -3.45 -17.76 -8.59
N LEU A 287 -4.27 -17.80 -7.54
CA LEU A 287 -5.02 -18.99 -7.13
C LEU A 287 -6.47 -18.83 -7.58
N PHE A 288 -6.93 -19.66 -8.51
CA PHE A 288 -8.27 -19.55 -9.11
C PHE A 288 -9.29 -20.44 -8.40
N PHE A 289 -10.48 -19.89 -8.13
CA PHE A 289 -11.55 -20.57 -7.39
C PHE A 289 -12.85 -20.63 -8.18
N LYS A 290 -13.61 -21.71 -7.97
CA LYS A 290 -14.90 -21.89 -8.64
C LYS A 290 -15.88 -20.76 -8.23
N PRO A 291 -16.63 -20.18 -9.18
CA PRO A 291 -17.65 -19.17 -8.88
C PRO A 291 -18.66 -19.65 -7.84
N GLY A 292 -19.14 -18.73 -6.99
CA GLY A 292 -20.18 -19.02 -5.99
C GLY A 292 -19.68 -19.52 -4.64
N ARG A 293 -18.36 -19.71 -4.45
CA ARG A 293 -17.80 -19.96 -3.11
C ARG A 293 -17.75 -18.68 -2.28
N GLN A 294 -18.28 -18.73 -1.06
CA GLN A 294 -18.29 -17.59 -0.12
C GLN A 294 -16.97 -17.44 0.65
N ALA A 295 -16.23 -18.53 0.83
CA ALA A 295 -14.91 -18.53 1.46
C ALA A 295 -13.87 -19.11 0.49
N LEU A 296 -12.82 -18.34 0.24
CA LEU A 296 -11.68 -18.74 -0.58
C LEU A 296 -10.58 -19.19 0.36
N SER A 297 -10.49 -20.49 0.59
CA SER A 297 -9.42 -21.11 1.38
C SER A 297 -8.34 -21.64 0.45
N GLN A 298 -7.08 -21.53 0.84
CA GLN A 298 -5.97 -22.12 0.09
C GLN A 298 -6.03 -23.66 0.14
N GLY A 299 -5.59 -24.33 -0.93
CA GLY A 299 -5.72 -25.78 -1.14
C GLY A 299 -7.01 -26.21 -1.85
N ASP A 300 -7.87 -25.23 -2.13
CA ASP A 300 -9.19 -25.38 -2.73
C ASP A 300 -9.28 -24.70 -4.10
N GLU A 301 -8.19 -24.09 -4.56
CA GLU A 301 -8.04 -23.60 -5.91
C GLU A 301 -8.11 -24.75 -6.92
N PHE A 302 -8.76 -24.52 -8.07
CA PHE A 302 -8.82 -25.51 -9.16
C PHE A 302 -7.66 -25.31 -10.16
N ALA A 303 -7.05 -24.13 -10.16
CA ALA A 303 -5.93 -23.81 -11.00
C ALA A 303 -5.01 -22.79 -10.34
N ARG A 304 -3.75 -22.77 -10.77
CA ARG A 304 -2.72 -21.84 -10.32
C ARG A 304 -1.95 -21.29 -11.51
N GLN A 305 -1.61 -20.01 -11.46
CA GLN A 305 -0.67 -19.39 -12.39
C GLN A 305 0.30 -18.50 -11.64
N THR A 306 1.59 -18.57 -11.96
CA THR A 306 2.62 -17.77 -11.31
C THR A 306 3.08 -16.63 -12.21
N ILE A 307 3.11 -15.41 -11.68
CA ILE A 307 3.70 -14.24 -12.32
C ILE A 307 5.00 -13.87 -11.61
N PHE A 308 6.09 -13.76 -12.37
CA PHE A 308 7.41 -13.39 -11.85
C PHE A 308 7.70 -11.92 -12.10
N LEU A 309 8.29 -11.25 -11.12
CA LEU A 309 8.55 -9.81 -11.15
C LEU A 309 9.80 -9.44 -10.36
N ILE A 310 10.39 -8.29 -10.72
CA ILE A 310 11.54 -7.70 -10.04
C ILE A 310 11.25 -6.25 -9.64
N ASP A 311 11.93 -5.77 -8.61
CA ASP A 311 11.94 -4.35 -8.29
C ASP A 311 12.96 -3.63 -9.17
N ASN A 312 12.49 -2.70 -10.01
CA ASN A 312 13.32 -1.85 -10.85
C ASN A 312 13.22 -0.40 -10.36
N TYR A 313 14.07 -0.03 -9.40
CA TYR A 313 14.11 1.29 -8.78
C TYR A 313 12.75 1.74 -8.23
N GLY A 314 12.12 0.90 -7.40
CA GLY A 314 10.84 1.20 -6.78
C GLY A 314 9.61 0.87 -7.62
N GLN A 315 9.80 0.50 -8.89
CA GLN A 315 8.74 0.03 -9.76
C GLN A 315 8.86 -1.46 -9.97
N TRP A 316 7.83 -2.20 -9.60
CA TRP A 316 7.71 -3.62 -9.94
C TRP A 316 7.54 -3.79 -11.45
N LYS A 317 8.37 -4.65 -12.03
CA LYS A 317 8.33 -5.02 -13.45
C LYS A 317 8.20 -6.51 -13.59
N ILE A 318 7.21 -6.93 -14.37
CA ILE A 318 6.95 -8.34 -14.66
C ILE A 318 8.01 -8.83 -15.64
N ILE A 319 8.59 -9.99 -15.34
CA ILE A 319 9.62 -10.61 -16.17
C ILE A 319 9.12 -11.87 -16.86
N ASP A 320 8.16 -12.59 -16.27
CA ASP A 320 7.65 -13.83 -16.84
C ASP A 320 6.27 -14.21 -16.31
N ALA A 321 5.58 -15.11 -17.02
CA ALA A 321 4.33 -15.72 -16.60
C ALA A 321 4.37 -17.22 -16.88
N ALA A 322 4.26 -18.04 -15.84
CA ALA A 322 4.20 -19.49 -15.98
C ALA A 322 2.88 -19.92 -16.65
N PRO A 323 2.87 -21.06 -17.37
CA PRO A 323 1.63 -21.68 -17.81
C PRO A 323 0.69 -21.94 -16.62
N CYS A 324 -0.61 -21.89 -16.88
CA CYS A 324 -1.58 -22.26 -15.86
C CYS A 324 -1.56 -23.77 -15.60
N VAL A 325 -1.50 -24.16 -14.32
CA VAL A 325 -1.50 -25.55 -13.87
C VAL A 325 -2.82 -25.84 -13.15
N LYS A 326 -3.57 -26.84 -13.64
CA LYS A 326 -4.76 -27.35 -12.96
C LYS A 326 -4.35 -28.17 -11.74
N THR A 327 -5.04 -28.01 -10.61
CA THR A 327 -4.78 -28.81 -9.41
C THR A 327 -5.42 -30.19 -9.53
N ALA A 328 -4.82 -31.18 -8.87
CA ALA A 328 -5.18 -32.61 -9.01
C ALA A 328 -6.66 -32.95 -8.68
N LYS A 329 -7.40 -32.05 -8.00
CA LYS A 329 -8.85 -32.20 -7.73
C LYS A 329 -9.74 -32.11 -8.99
N GLU A 330 -9.19 -31.75 -10.15
CA GLU A 330 -9.92 -31.74 -11.44
C GLU A 330 -9.53 -32.89 -12.39
N GLN A 331 -8.52 -33.70 -12.05
CA GLN A 331 -8.10 -34.85 -12.86
C GLN A 331 -8.78 -36.18 -12.42
N ALA A 332 -9.60 -36.12 -11.37
CA ALA A 332 -10.46 -37.19 -10.87
C ALA A 332 -11.92 -36.76 -11.00
#